data_AF-A0A948RE81-F1
#
_entry.id   AF-A0A948RE81-F1
#
_cell.length_a   1.000
_cell.length_b   1.000
_cell.length_c   1.000
_cell.angle_alpha   90.00
_cell.angle_beta   90.00
_cell.angle_gamma   90.00
#
_symmetry.space_group_name_H-M   'P 1'
#
loop_
_entity.id
_entity.type
_entity.pdbx_description
1 polymer ?
#
loop_
_entity_poly.entity_id
_entity_poly.type
_entity_poly.pdbx_seq_one_letter_code
_entity_poly.pdbx_strand_id
1 'polypeptide(L)'
;MLYIDRFFDPIRDLSRRFDSLQSTMTAGERIFALLDTPVEVQDPPNAGELPVIKGDVTFENVSFHYSDDPKTVLEIIDLSISAGETVALVGETGAGKTTIVKLLARFNDPTAGRVLVDGRDLRMVTQQSLRQQMGIVLQDPFLFNGTVKENIR
;
A
#
# COMPACT_ATOMS: atom_id res chain seq x y z
N MET A 1 -14.13 -49.55 36.93
CA MET A 1 -14.13 -48.09 36.74
C MET A 1 -12.74 -47.56 36.39
N LEU A 2 -11.72 -47.66 37.26
CA LEU A 2 -10.38 -47.08 37.03
C LEU A 2 -9.64 -47.46 35.72
N TYR A 3 -9.85 -48.69 35.20
CA TYR A 3 -9.17 -49.17 33.99
C TYR A 3 -9.85 -48.75 32.67
N ILE A 4 -11.15 -48.47 32.72
CA ILE A 4 -11.92 -48.02 31.55
C ILE A 4 -11.52 -46.57 31.24
N ASP A 5 -11.42 -45.71 32.24
CA ASP A 5 -10.98 -44.32 32.06
C ASP A 5 -9.54 -44.26 31.51
N ARG A 6 -8.62 -45.06 32.05
CA ARG A 6 -7.23 -45.17 31.55
C ARG A 6 -7.10 -45.63 30.10
N PHE A 7 -8.09 -46.36 29.57
CA PHE A 7 -8.11 -46.79 28.17
C PHE A 7 -8.63 -45.67 27.24
N PHE A 8 -9.59 -44.88 27.70
CA PHE A 8 -10.20 -43.81 26.90
C PHE A 8 -9.42 -42.49 26.95
N ASP A 9 -8.60 -42.23 27.97
CA ASP A 9 -7.80 -41.01 28.08
C ASP A 9 -6.82 -40.80 26.89
N PRO A 10 -6.02 -41.79 26.45
CA PRO A 10 -5.14 -41.62 25.29
C PRO A 10 -5.90 -41.32 23.98
N ILE A 11 -7.11 -41.88 23.84
CA ILE A 11 -7.97 -41.65 22.66
C ILE A 11 -8.47 -40.20 22.65
N ARG A 12 -8.93 -39.70 23.81
CA ARG A 12 -9.33 -38.29 23.97
C ARG A 12 -8.15 -37.33 23.78
N ASP A 13 -6.96 -37.68 24.27
CA ASP A 13 -5.73 -36.91 24.05
C ASP A 13 -5.34 -36.85 22.57
N LEU A 14 -5.44 -37.98 21.85
CA LEU A 14 -5.17 -38.01 20.43
C LEU A 14 -6.16 -37.13 19.64
N SER A 15 -7.45 -37.17 20.00
CA SER A 15 -8.47 -36.29 19.40
C SER A 15 -8.12 -34.81 19.62
N ARG A 16 -7.79 -34.42 20.86
CA ARG A 16 -7.39 -33.04 21.17
C ARG A 16 -6.13 -32.61 20.42
N ARG A 17 -5.16 -33.51 20.26
CA ARG A 17 -3.95 -33.25 19.46
C ARG A 17 -4.27 -33.10 17.98
N PHE A 18 -5.19 -33.89 17.45
CA PHE A 18 -5.63 -33.80 16.06
C PHE A 18 -6.32 -32.45 15.78
N ASP A 19 -7.22 -32.02 16.66
CA ASP A 19 -7.87 -30.70 16.57
C ASP A 19 -6.83 -29.57 16.63
N SER A 20 -5.83 -29.69 17.51
CA SER A 20 -4.73 -28.72 17.63
C SER A 20 -3.87 -28.68 16.36
N LEU A 21 -3.54 -29.84 15.77
CA LEU A 21 -2.77 -29.91 14.54
C LEU A 21 -3.52 -29.26 13.37
N GLN A 22 -4.82 -29.52 13.26
CA GLN A 22 -5.66 -28.88 12.24
C GLN A 22 -5.65 -27.36 12.37
N SER A 23 -5.83 -26.82 13.58
CA SER A 23 -5.81 -25.36 13.80
C SER A 23 -4.45 -24.73 13.52
N THR A 24 -3.36 -25.45 13.81
CA THR A 24 -1.98 -25.02 13.54
C THR A 24 -1.67 -25.02 12.05
N MET A 25 -2.18 -26.01 11.30
CA MET A 25 -2.06 -26.04 9.84
C MET A 25 -2.74 -24.82 9.21
N THR A 26 -3.97 -24.49 9.60
CA THR A 26 -4.66 -23.28 9.12
C THR A 26 -3.95 -21.98 9.53
N ALA A 27 -3.32 -21.94 10.70
CA ALA A 27 -2.48 -20.81 11.09
C ALA A 27 -1.24 -20.71 10.20
N GLY A 28 -0.60 -21.84 9.89
CA GLY A 28 0.52 -21.93 8.96
C GLY A 28 0.17 -21.43 7.56
N GLU A 29 -0.96 -21.87 7.00
CA GLU A 29 -1.46 -21.41 5.69
C GLU A 29 -1.59 -19.89 5.63
N ARG A 30 -2.12 -19.24 6.68
CA ARG A 30 -2.25 -17.78 6.73
C ARG A 30 -0.91 -17.06 6.81
N ILE A 31 0.07 -17.62 7.53
CA ILE A 31 1.42 -17.06 7.61
C ILE A 31 2.08 -17.13 6.23
N PHE A 32 2.02 -18.28 5.56
CA PHE A 32 2.59 -18.41 4.21
C PHE A 32 1.87 -17.52 3.20
N ALA A 33 0.54 -17.42 3.25
CA ALA A 33 -0.20 -16.49 2.40
C ALA A 33 0.26 -15.03 2.56
N LEU A 34 0.57 -14.60 3.79
CA LEU A 34 1.11 -13.25 4.05
C LEU A 34 2.54 -13.09 3.54
N LEU A 35 3.39 -14.09 3.76
CA LEU A 35 4.78 -14.08 3.28
C LEU A 35 4.87 -14.09 1.75
N ASP A 36 3.95 -14.77 1.08
CA ASP A 36 3.88 -14.88 -0.38
C ASP A 36 3.10 -13.73 -1.03
N THR A 37 2.61 -12.75 -0.23
CA THR A 37 1.89 -11.59 -0.77
C THR A 37 2.85 -10.75 -1.62
N PRO A 38 2.57 -10.56 -2.92
CA PRO A 38 3.44 -9.77 -3.79
C PRO A 38 3.43 -8.30 -3.39
N VAL A 39 4.59 -7.65 -3.45
CA VAL A 39 4.68 -6.19 -3.30
C VAL A 39 4.15 -5.54 -4.58
N GLU A 40 3.07 -4.77 -4.46
CA GLU A 40 2.39 -4.13 -5.61
C GLU A 40 3.24 -3.07 -6.31
N VAL A 41 3.98 -2.26 -5.56
CA VAL A 41 4.83 -1.19 -6.09
C VAL A 41 6.28 -1.46 -5.72
N GLN A 42 7.09 -1.83 -6.72
CA GLN A 42 8.51 -2.08 -6.57
C GLN A 42 9.32 -1.09 -7.41
N ASP A 43 10.47 -0.68 -6.87
CA ASP A 43 11.42 0.11 -7.64
C ASP A 43 12.09 -0.79 -8.68
N PRO A 44 12.13 -0.41 -9.96
CA PRO A 44 12.83 -1.21 -10.94
C PRO A 44 14.34 -1.25 -10.62
N PRO A 45 15.07 -2.30 -11.03
CA PRO A 45 16.50 -2.45 -10.71
C PRO A 45 17.38 -1.28 -11.20
N ASN A 46 16.91 -0.55 -12.22
CA ASN A 46 17.54 0.62 -12.81
C ASN A 46 16.88 1.94 -12.42
N ALA A 47 16.09 1.95 -11.34
CA ALA A 47 15.50 3.18 -10.79
C ALA A 47 16.61 4.18 -10.42
N GLY A 48 16.54 5.37 -10.98
CA GLY A 48 17.45 6.45 -10.62
C GLY A 48 17.05 7.13 -9.31
N GLU A 49 17.97 7.79 -8.65
CA GLU A 49 17.60 8.76 -7.61
C GLU A 49 16.94 9.99 -8.27
N LEU A 50 15.81 10.42 -7.72
CA LEU A 50 15.16 11.65 -8.13
C LEU A 50 15.99 12.83 -7.58
N PRO A 51 16.42 13.76 -8.45
CA PRO A 51 17.13 14.97 -8.01
C PRO A 51 16.20 15.89 -7.20
N VAL A 52 16.74 17.02 -6.75
CA VAL A 52 15.95 18.04 -6.06
C VAL A 52 14.76 18.47 -6.93
N ILE A 53 13.55 18.26 -6.42
CA ILE A 53 12.29 18.54 -7.10
C ILE A 53 12.05 20.05 -7.15
N LYS A 54 11.70 20.58 -8.33
CA LYS A 54 11.17 21.94 -8.51
C LYS A 54 9.69 21.98 -8.18
N GLY A 55 8.93 20.98 -8.62
CA GLY A 55 7.53 20.78 -8.25
C GLY A 55 6.56 20.77 -9.42
N ASP A 56 7.03 20.61 -10.66
CA ASP A 56 6.15 20.43 -11.82
C ASP A 56 5.57 19.02 -11.78
N VAL A 57 4.25 18.89 -11.84
CA VAL A 57 3.55 17.59 -11.80
C VAL A 57 2.72 17.43 -13.06
N THR A 58 2.81 16.27 -13.71
CA THR A 58 2.03 15.97 -14.91
C THR A 58 1.43 14.57 -14.83
N PHE A 59 0.12 14.47 -15.03
CA PHE A 59 -0.60 13.23 -15.30
C PHE A 59 -0.87 13.21 -16.81
N GLU A 60 -0.41 12.15 -17.49
CA GLU A 60 -0.61 11.98 -18.92
C GLU A 60 -1.44 10.71 -19.19
N ASN A 61 -2.67 10.91 -19.67
CA ASN A 61 -3.65 9.86 -19.98
C ASN A 61 -3.81 8.82 -18.85
N VAL A 62 -3.82 9.28 -17.59
CA VAL A 62 -3.77 8.39 -16.44
C VAL A 62 -5.12 7.72 -16.23
N SER A 63 -5.13 6.39 -16.23
CA SER A 63 -6.27 5.59 -15.79
C SER A 63 -5.85 4.67 -14.63
N PHE A 64 -6.78 4.38 -13.74
CA PHE A 64 -6.52 3.57 -12.55
C PHE A 64 -7.76 2.84 -12.05
N HIS A 65 -7.55 1.58 -11.65
CA HIS A 65 -8.43 0.80 -10.77
C HIS A 65 -7.56 0.12 -9.71
N TYR A 66 -8.14 -0.23 -8.56
CA TYR A 66 -7.39 -0.94 -7.52
C TYR A 66 -7.23 -2.43 -7.88
N SER A 67 -6.23 -3.11 -7.31
CA SER A 67 -5.95 -4.52 -7.60
C SER A 67 -7.09 -5.45 -7.18
N ASP A 68 -7.83 -5.09 -6.14
CA ASP A 68 -8.92 -5.83 -5.53
C ASP A 68 -10.30 -5.53 -6.14
N ASP A 69 -10.43 -4.45 -6.91
CA ASP A 69 -11.66 -4.04 -7.58
C ASP A 69 -11.39 -3.59 -9.03
N PRO A 70 -11.92 -4.31 -10.06
CA PRO A 70 -11.75 -3.94 -11.46
C PRO A 70 -12.50 -2.65 -11.85
N LYS A 71 -13.29 -2.05 -10.94
CA LYS A 71 -13.98 -0.80 -11.20
C LYS A 71 -12.97 0.35 -11.38
N THR A 72 -12.96 0.93 -12.58
CA THR A 72 -12.21 2.15 -12.88
C THR A 72 -12.57 3.28 -11.92
N VAL A 73 -11.55 3.84 -11.27
CA VAL A 73 -11.66 4.97 -10.34
C VAL A 73 -11.25 6.28 -11.02
N LEU A 74 -10.22 6.22 -11.87
CA LEU A 74 -9.76 7.34 -12.69
C LEU A 74 -9.72 6.88 -14.15
N GLU A 75 -10.28 7.68 -15.04
CA GLU A 75 -10.35 7.38 -16.47
C GLU A 75 -9.77 8.57 -17.25
N ILE A 76 -8.66 8.32 -17.96
CA ILE A 76 -8.00 9.26 -18.88
C ILE A 76 -7.86 10.67 -18.27
N ILE A 77 -7.12 10.75 -17.17
CA ILE A 77 -6.82 12.00 -16.49
C ILE A 77 -5.58 12.64 -17.11
N ASP A 78 -5.75 13.84 -17.66
CA ASP A 78 -4.69 14.76 -18.05
C ASP A 78 -4.70 15.97 -17.12
N LEU A 79 -3.62 16.18 -16.39
CA LEU A 79 -3.48 17.26 -15.40
C LEU A 79 -2.04 17.74 -15.40
N SER A 80 -1.84 19.06 -15.47
CA SER A 80 -0.52 19.68 -15.32
C SER A 80 -0.58 20.73 -14.22
N ILE A 81 0.33 20.65 -13.27
CA ILE A 81 0.47 21.57 -12.14
C ILE A 81 1.87 22.14 -12.20
N SER A 82 1.98 23.46 -12.20
CA SER A 82 3.28 24.13 -12.26
C SER A 82 3.94 24.19 -10.89
N ALA A 83 5.28 24.21 -10.85
CA ALA A 83 6.02 24.40 -9.61
C ALA A 83 5.54 25.65 -8.84
N GLY A 84 5.20 25.47 -7.56
CA GLY A 84 4.71 26.53 -6.67
C GLY A 84 3.20 26.82 -6.77
N GLU A 85 2.48 26.15 -7.67
CA GLU A 85 1.03 26.28 -7.79
C GLU A 85 0.30 25.59 -6.64
N THR A 86 -0.74 26.22 -6.12
CA THR A 86 -1.65 25.60 -5.14
C THR A 86 -2.92 25.15 -5.84
N VAL A 87 -3.17 23.84 -5.86
CA VAL A 87 -4.33 23.25 -6.52
C VAL A 87 -5.28 22.64 -5.50
N ALA A 88 -6.57 22.88 -5.67
CA ALA A 88 -7.63 22.25 -4.87
C ALA A 88 -8.38 21.20 -5.71
N LEU A 89 -8.36 19.94 -5.25
CA LEU A 89 -9.17 18.87 -5.83
C LEU A 89 -10.51 18.78 -5.09
N VAL A 90 -11.60 19.12 -5.77
CA VAL A 90 -12.96 19.16 -5.19
C VAL A 90 -13.88 18.21 -5.95
N GLY A 91 -14.75 17.51 -5.22
CA GLY A 91 -15.72 16.57 -5.78
C GLY A 91 -16.36 15.70 -4.70
N GLU A 92 -17.35 14.90 -5.07
CA GLU A 92 -18.06 14.00 -4.15
C GLU A 92 -17.13 12.91 -3.57
N THR A 93 -17.52 12.34 -2.42
CA THR A 93 -16.83 11.17 -1.85
C THR A 93 -16.81 10.04 -2.87
N GLY A 94 -15.64 9.42 -3.07
CA GLY A 94 -15.46 8.37 -4.08
C GLY A 94 -15.08 8.86 -5.48
N ALA A 95 -15.03 10.18 -5.75
CA ALA A 95 -14.62 10.73 -7.05
C ALA A 95 -13.12 10.58 -7.39
N GLY A 96 -12.35 9.77 -6.67
CA GLY A 96 -10.93 9.52 -6.98
C GLY A 96 -9.92 10.56 -6.48
N LYS A 97 -10.32 11.57 -5.70
CA LYS A 97 -9.41 12.61 -5.15
C LYS A 97 -8.22 12.02 -4.38
N THR A 98 -8.49 11.13 -3.43
CA THR A 98 -7.46 10.44 -2.65
C THR A 98 -6.59 9.55 -3.54
N THR A 99 -7.17 8.99 -4.61
CA THR A 99 -6.44 8.17 -5.59
C THR A 99 -5.40 9.00 -6.34
N ILE A 100 -5.73 10.23 -6.76
CA ILE A 100 -4.76 11.14 -7.40
C ILE A 100 -3.55 11.38 -6.48
N VAL A 101 -3.80 11.67 -5.20
CA VAL A 101 -2.72 11.88 -4.21
C VAL A 101 -1.90 10.61 -4.02
N LYS A 102 -2.55 9.43 -3.97
CA LYS A 102 -1.85 8.14 -3.85
C LYS A 102 -0.97 7.82 -5.04
N LEU A 103 -1.40 8.16 -6.26
CA LEU A 103 -0.60 7.99 -7.48
C LEU A 103 0.59 8.95 -7.50
N LEU A 104 0.39 10.21 -7.10
CA LEU A 104 1.48 11.19 -7.00
C LEU A 104 2.54 10.78 -5.97
N ALA A 105 2.12 10.24 -4.82
CA ALA A 105 2.99 9.70 -3.78
C ALA A 105 3.60 8.33 -4.13
N ARG A 106 3.23 7.78 -5.30
CA ARG A 106 3.58 6.44 -5.76
C ARG A 106 3.31 5.37 -4.69
N PHE A 107 2.15 5.46 -4.04
CA PHE A 107 1.59 4.35 -3.25
C PHE A 107 0.91 3.31 -4.12
N ASN A 108 0.52 3.70 -5.33
CA ASN A 108 0.03 2.84 -6.40
C ASN A 108 0.67 3.33 -7.70
N ASP A 109 0.88 2.43 -8.66
CA ASP A 109 1.23 2.80 -10.03
C ASP A 109 -0.06 2.88 -10.88
N PRO A 110 -0.13 3.79 -11.87
CA PRO A 110 -1.30 3.89 -12.73
C PRO A 110 -1.45 2.63 -13.60
N THR A 111 -2.70 2.19 -13.84
CA THR A 111 -2.95 1.01 -14.69
C THR A 111 -2.73 1.33 -16.17
N ALA A 112 -2.94 2.59 -16.57
CA ALA A 112 -2.55 3.11 -17.88
C ALA A 112 -2.07 4.57 -17.76
N GLY A 113 -1.26 5.01 -18.73
CA GLY A 113 -0.66 6.33 -18.73
C GLY A 113 0.57 6.42 -17.83
N ARG A 114 0.90 7.65 -17.39
CA ARG A 114 2.04 7.90 -16.51
C ARG A 114 1.87 9.17 -15.68
N VAL A 115 2.51 9.17 -14.51
CA VAL A 115 2.62 10.34 -13.64
C VAL A 115 4.09 10.78 -13.66
N LEU A 116 4.31 12.07 -13.89
CA LEU A 116 5.63 12.67 -13.96
C LEU A 116 5.81 13.74 -12.89
N VAL A 117 7.01 13.81 -12.34
CA VAL A 117 7.49 14.94 -11.54
C VAL A 117 8.72 15.52 -12.20
N ASP A 118 8.70 16.81 -12.50
CA ASP A 118 9.73 17.54 -13.27
C ASP A 118 10.11 16.82 -14.59
N GLY A 119 9.11 16.23 -15.26
CA GLY A 119 9.28 15.49 -16.51
C GLY A 119 9.86 14.08 -16.36
N ARG A 120 10.06 13.57 -15.15
CA ARG A 120 10.52 12.19 -14.88
C ARG A 120 9.34 11.31 -14.49
N ASP A 121 9.16 10.19 -15.19
CA ASP A 121 8.15 9.19 -14.83
C ASP A 121 8.49 8.62 -13.43
N LEU A 122 7.50 8.66 -12.54
CA LEU A 122 7.66 8.21 -11.15
C LEU A 122 8.06 6.73 -11.04
N ARG A 123 7.73 5.91 -12.04
CA ARG A 123 8.13 4.49 -12.09
C ARG A 123 9.63 4.30 -12.35
N MET A 124 10.33 5.32 -12.84
CA MET A 124 11.75 5.26 -13.19
C MET A 124 12.67 5.79 -12.08
N VAL A 125 12.11 6.19 -10.95
CA VAL A 125 12.87 6.74 -9.81
C VAL A 125 12.59 5.97 -8.53
N THR A 126 13.52 6.03 -7.57
CA THR A 126 13.33 5.33 -6.30
C THR A 126 12.21 5.96 -5.47
N GLN A 127 11.36 5.14 -4.84
CA GLN A 127 10.31 5.60 -3.94
C GLN A 127 10.88 6.43 -2.78
N GLN A 128 12.07 6.07 -2.30
CA GLN A 128 12.75 6.79 -1.23
C GLN A 128 13.07 8.23 -1.62
N SER A 129 13.69 8.45 -2.80
CA SER A 129 14.08 9.79 -3.24
C SER A 129 12.89 10.71 -3.54
N LEU A 130 11.76 10.13 -4.00
CA LEU A 130 10.48 10.83 -4.16
C LEU A 130 9.90 11.24 -2.80
N ARG A 131 9.71 10.27 -1.88
CA ARG A 131 8.98 10.50 -0.62
C ARG A 131 9.76 11.36 0.36
N GLN A 132 11.10 11.38 0.31
CA GLN A 132 11.91 12.29 1.12
C GLN A 132 11.67 13.77 0.80
N GLN A 133 11.16 14.08 -0.39
CA GLN A 133 10.91 15.44 -0.87
C GLN A 133 9.42 15.80 -0.85
N MET A 134 8.57 14.95 -0.26
CA MET A 134 7.12 15.11 -0.25
C MET A 134 6.58 15.08 1.18
N GLY A 135 5.84 16.12 1.56
CA GLY A 135 5.03 16.13 2.78
C GLY A 135 3.61 15.65 2.49
N ILE A 136 3.14 14.62 3.19
CA ILE A 136 1.76 14.13 3.07
C ILE A 136 1.09 14.25 4.43
N VAL A 137 -0.07 14.91 4.46
CA VAL A 137 -0.94 14.95 5.63
C VAL A 137 -2.13 14.04 5.34
N LEU A 138 -2.26 12.97 6.13
CA LEU A 138 -3.35 12.01 6.00
C LEU A 138 -4.65 12.55 6.60
N GLN A 139 -5.78 12.11 6.05
CA GLN A 139 -7.11 12.46 6.57
C GLN A 139 -7.29 11.98 8.03
N ASP A 140 -6.82 10.77 8.33
CA ASP A 140 -6.74 10.23 9.68
C ASP A 140 -5.26 10.17 10.10
N PRO A 141 -4.77 11.14 10.90
CA PRO A 141 -3.38 11.16 11.32
C PRO A 141 -3.08 10.04 12.31
N PHE A 142 -1.89 9.45 12.21
CA PHE A 142 -1.39 8.45 13.14
C PHE A 142 -0.20 9.01 13.92
N LEU A 143 -0.13 8.74 15.21
CA LEU A 143 0.99 9.12 16.09
C LEU A 143 1.60 7.86 16.70
N PHE A 144 2.93 7.84 16.75
CA PHE A 144 3.68 6.79 17.44
C PHE A 144 3.69 7.02 18.95
N ASN A 145 3.72 5.92 19.71
CA ASN A 145 3.96 5.99 21.15
C ASN A 145 5.29 6.69 21.43
N GLY A 146 5.23 7.82 22.14
CA GLY A 146 6.37 8.66 22.43
C GLY A 146 5.94 10.08 22.79
N THR A 147 6.89 11.01 22.75
CA THR A 147 6.64 12.42 23.00
C THR A 147 6.11 13.14 21.74
N VAL A 148 5.49 14.29 21.95
CA VAL A 148 5.09 15.20 20.86
C VAL A 148 6.29 15.60 20.00
N LYS A 149 7.44 15.87 20.63
CA LYS A 149 8.67 16.25 19.92
C LYS A 149 9.20 15.15 19.02
N GLU A 150 9.12 13.90 19.44
CA GLU A 150 9.56 12.75 18.64
C GLU A 150 8.68 12.52 17.41
N ASN A 151 7.38 12.76 17.52
CA ASN A 151 6.45 12.62 16.38
C ASN A 151 6.58 13.75 15.33
N ILE A 152 7.17 14.90 15.68
CA ILE A 152 7.31 16.06 14.78
C ILE A 152 8.68 16.08 14.04
N ARG A 153 9.66 15.31 14.53
CA ARG A 153 11.05 15.32 14.01
C ARG A 153 11.23 14.38 12.83
#